data_AF-K6YIX9-F1
#
_entry.id   AF-K6YIX9-F1
#
_cell.length_a   1.000
_cell.length_b   1.000
_cell.length_c   1.000
_cell.angle_alpha   90.00
_cell.angle_beta   90.00
_cell.angle_gamma   90.00
#
_symmetry.space_group_name_H-M   'P 1'
#
loop_
_entity.id
_entity.type
_entity.pdbx_description
1 polymer ?
#
loop_
_entity_poly.entity_id
_entity_poly.type
_entity_poly.pdbx_seq_one_letter_code
_entity_poly.pdbx_strand_id
1 'polypeptide(L)'
;MQNHSDSLTAKQTNSASADWRQVVQRLLKAEMSKRGVKYQDLSERLVSIGVNQSADNLRNKVNKGILGADLLLQIMYVLNMRRIERDDIVDMFSDMGQDLSQ
;
A
#
# COMPACT_ATOMS: atom_id res chain seq x y z
N MET A 1 10.96 -29.93 37.33
CA MET A 1 11.91 -28.96 36.72
C MET A 1 11.21 -28.32 35.54
N GLN A 2 10.71 -27.09 35.72
CA GLN A 2 10.16 -26.27 34.65
C GLN A 2 11.30 -25.70 33.82
N ASN A 3 11.32 -25.98 32.52
CA ASN A 3 12.10 -25.20 31.56
C ASN A 3 11.14 -24.22 30.87
N HIS A 4 11.06 -23.02 31.43
CA HIS A 4 10.73 -21.81 30.68
C HIS A 4 11.94 -21.45 29.83
N SER A 5 11.78 -21.38 28.50
CA SER A 5 12.52 -20.44 27.63
C SER A 5 12.22 -20.71 26.15
N ASP A 6 11.03 -20.36 25.66
CA ASP A 6 10.89 -19.99 24.24
C ASP A 6 10.88 -18.47 24.16
N SER A 7 12.10 -17.95 24.20
CA SER A 7 12.44 -16.56 23.99
C SER A 7 12.44 -16.28 22.48
N LEU A 8 11.84 -15.16 22.11
CA LEU A 8 12.18 -14.35 20.93
C LEU A 8 11.80 -14.96 19.57
N THR A 9 10.56 -14.68 19.13
CA THR A 9 10.32 -14.38 17.71
C THR A 9 11.15 -13.15 17.35
N ALA A 10 12.39 -13.40 16.94
CA ALA A 10 13.29 -12.42 16.36
C ALA A 10 12.53 -11.70 15.25
N LYS A 11 12.27 -10.41 15.46
CA LYS A 11 11.81 -9.49 14.44
C LYS A 11 12.90 -9.50 13.37
N GLN A 12 12.66 -10.22 12.28
CA GLN A 12 13.60 -10.42 11.21
C GLN A 12 13.89 -9.06 10.55
N THR A 13 14.93 -8.39 11.04
CA THR A 13 15.56 -7.24 10.41
C THR A 13 16.29 -7.74 9.17
N ASN A 14 15.56 -7.83 8.04
CA ASN A 14 16.22 -8.02 6.75
C ASN A 14 16.82 -6.69 6.30
N SER A 15 18.12 -6.73 6.02
CA SER A 15 18.88 -5.68 5.35
C SER A 15 18.37 -5.43 3.93
N ALA A 16 18.24 -4.15 3.58
CA ALA A 16 18.30 -3.59 2.21
C ALA A 16 17.41 -4.18 1.10
N SER A 17 16.27 -4.81 1.40
CA SER A 17 15.23 -4.99 0.37
C SER A 17 14.31 -3.78 0.38
N ALA A 18 14.29 -3.02 -0.73
CA ALA A 18 13.40 -1.88 -0.92
C ALA A 18 11.96 -2.23 -0.49
N ASP A 19 11.38 -1.45 0.43
CA ASP A 19 10.04 -1.72 0.96
C ASP A 19 8.96 -1.15 0.02
N TRP A 20 8.83 -1.82 -1.13
CA TRP A 20 7.83 -1.51 -2.13
C TRP A 20 6.39 -1.57 -1.60
N ARG A 21 6.13 -2.39 -0.57
CA ARG A 21 4.80 -2.46 0.04
C ARG A 21 4.47 -1.15 0.76
N GLN A 22 5.44 -0.59 1.48
CA GLN A 22 5.27 0.71 2.11
C GLN A 22 5.07 1.82 1.07
N VAL A 23 5.76 1.77 -0.08
CA VAL A 23 5.53 2.72 -1.18
C VAL A 23 4.12 2.59 -1.76
N VAL A 24 3.65 1.38 -2.05
CA VAL A 24 2.26 1.15 -2.52
C VAL A 24 1.24 1.69 -1.52
N GLN A 25 1.45 1.44 -0.23
CA GLN A 25 0.61 1.96 0.84
C GLN A 25 0.59 3.51 0.85
N ARG A 26 1.76 4.15 0.80
CA ARG A 26 1.88 5.62 0.80
C ARG A 26 1.25 6.24 -0.45
N LEU A 27 1.54 5.69 -1.62
CA LEU A 27 0.98 6.13 -2.91
C LEU A 27 -0.56 6.14 -2.89
N LEU A 28 -1.18 5.01 -2.54
CA LEU A 28 -2.64 4.90 -2.56
C LEU A 28 -3.30 5.80 -1.51
N LYS A 29 -2.71 5.92 -0.31
CA LYS A 29 -3.21 6.83 0.72
C LYS A 29 -3.10 8.29 0.31
N ALA A 30 -2.00 8.69 -0.31
CA ALA A 30 -1.81 10.04 -0.82
C ALA A 30 -2.85 10.38 -1.89
N GLU A 31 -3.07 9.46 -2.84
CA GLU A 31 -4.02 9.67 -3.93
C GLU A 31 -5.48 9.71 -3.45
N MET A 32 -5.84 8.89 -2.45
CA MET A 32 -7.13 8.97 -1.75
C MET A 32 -7.29 10.31 -1.00
N SER A 33 -6.27 10.70 -0.22
CA SER A 33 -6.27 11.94 0.58
C SER A 33 -6.43 13.18 -0.30
N LYS A 34 -5.65 13.26 -1.38
CA LYS A 34 -5.69 14.33 -2.39
C LYS A 34 -7.08 14.54 -3.00
N ARG A 35 -7.91 13.49 -3.00
CA ARG A 35 -9.27 13.50 -3.58
C ARG A 35 -10.38 13.48 -2.53
N GLY A 36 -10.04 13.50 -1.24
CA GLY A 36 -11.01 13.39 -0.15
C GLY A 36 -11.78 12.07 -0.14
N VAL A 37 -11.23 11.00 -0.73
CA VAL A 37 -11.90 9.70 -0.86
C VAL A 37 -11.58 8.82 0.34
N LYS A 38 -12.62 8.30 1.00
CA LYS A 38 -12.51 7.29 2.06
C LYS A 38 -12.64 5.89 1.44
N TYR A 39 -12.31 4.86 2.22
CA TYR A 39 -12.45 3.46 1.77
C TYR A 39 -13.88 3.08 1.41
N GLN A 40 -14.87 3.69 2.06
CA GLN A 40 -16.28 3.50 1.74
C GLN A 40 -16.60 4.03 0.33
N ASP A 41 -16.20 5.27 0.03
CA ASP A 41 -16.40 5.83 -1.31
C ASP A 41 -15.60 5.07 -2.38
N LEU A 42 -14.39 4.59 -2.06
CA LEU A 42 -13.60 3.77 -2.98
C LEU A 42 -14.30 2.44 -3.28
N SER A 43 -14.86 1.79 -2.26
CA SER A 43 -15.67 0.58 -2.41
C SER A 43 -16.85 0.82 -3.36
N GLU A 44 -17.60 1.90 -3.16
CA GLU A 44 -18.75 2.26 -3.99
C GLU A 44 -18.35 2.57 -5.44
N ARG A 45 -17.23 3.26 -5.64
CA ARG A 45 -16.70 3.55 -6.99
C ARG A 45 -16.20 2.30 -7.70
N LEU A 46 -15.63 1.33 -6.99
CA LEU A 46 -15.23 0.05 -7.58
C LEU A 46 -16.47 -0.77 -7.99
N VAL A 47 -17.53 -0.74 -7.19
CA VAL A 47 -18.80 -1.41 -7.54
C VAL A 47 -19.40 -0.85 -8.83
N SER A 48 -19.27 0.45 -9.11
CA SER A 48 -19.79 1.05 -10.34
C SER A 48 -19.11 0.54 -11.63
N ILE A 49 -17.93 -0.10 -11.51
CA ILE A 49 -17.23 -0.76 -12.61
C ILE A 49 -17.26 -2.31 -12.51
N GLY A 50 -18.14 -2.86 -11.66
CA GLY A 50 -18.30 -4.30 -11.48
C GLY A 50 -17.28 -4.97 -10.55
N VAL A 51 -16.48 -4.20 -9.81
CA VAL A 51 -15.46 -4.72 -8.89
C VAL A 51 -15.99 -4.67 -7.47
N ASN A 52 -16.33 -5.82 -6.91
CA ASN A 52 -16.85 -5.90 -5.54
C ASN A 52 -15.71 -6.07 -4.53
N GLN A 53 -15.34 -4.98 -3.83
CA GLN A 53 -14.39 -4.99 -2.72
C GLN A 53 -14.97 -4.20 -1.55
N SER A 54 -15.14 -4.83 -0.39
CA SER A 54 -15.59 -4.12 0.81
C SER A 54 -14.56 -3.09 1.30
N ALA A 55 -15.04 -2.03 1.97
CA ALA A 55 -14.17 -0.99 2.54
C ALA A 55 -13.10 -1.56 3.51
N ASP A 56 -13.46 -2.57 4.30
CA ASP A 56 -12.52 -3.23 5.23
C ASP A 56 -11.46 -4.05 4.50
N ASN A 57 -11.85 -4.77 3.45
CA ASN A 57 -10.91 -5.51 2.61
C ASN A 57 -9.94 -4.56 1.89
N LEU A 58 -10.44 -3.45 1.34
CA LEU A 58 -9.60 -2.39 0.74
C LEU A 58 -8.64 -1.80 1.76
N ARG A 59 -9.13 -1.44 2.96
CA ARG A 59 -8.30 -0.93 4.05
C ARG A 59 -7.17 -1.92 4.39
N ASN A 60 -7.47 -3.21 4.49
CA ASN A 60 -6.47 -4.23 4.79
C ASN A 60 -5.43 -4.38 3.69
N LYS A 61 -5.85 -4.42 2.42
CA LYS A 61 -4.96 -4.52 1.25
C LYS A 61 -4.05 -3.31 1.14
N VAL A 62 -4.61 -2.10 1.21
CA VAL A 62 -3.87 -0.84 1.13
C VAL A 62 -2.91 -0.70 2.31
N ASN A 63 -3.35 -0.97 3.55
CA ASN A 63 -2.49 -0.86 4.72
C ASN A 63 -1.31 -1.84 4.70
N LYS A 64 -1.47 -3.03 4.12
CA LYS A 64 -0.40 -4.02 3.94
C LYS A 64 0.46 -3.76 2.71
N GLY A 65 0.01 -2.91 1.78
CA GLY A 65 0.64 -2.71 0.47
C GLY A 65 0.60 -3.96 -0.42
N ILE A 66 -0.37 -4.85 -0.21
CA ILE A 66 -0.49 -6.11 -0.95
C ILE A 66 -1.85 -6.16 -1.63
N LEU A 67 -1.84 -6.03 -2.95
CA LEU A 67 -2.99 -6.19 -3.84
C LEU A 67 -2.52 -6.70 -5.21
N GLY A 68 -3.45 -7.29 -5.96
CA GLY A 68 -3.19 -7.64 -7.36
C GLY A 68 -2.99 -6.40 -8.23
N ALA A 69 -2.23 -6.55 -9.31
CA ALA A 69 -1.99 -5.47 -10.27
C ALA A 69 -3.28 -5.02 -10.97
N ASP A 70 -4.20 -5.95 -11.21
CA ASP A 70 -5.55 -5.69 -11.70
C ASP A 70 -6.32 -4.72 -10.78
N LEU A 71 -6.33 -4.99 -9.48
CA LEU A 71 -6.97 -4.13 -8.49
C LEU A 71 -6.28 -2.76 -8.38
N LEU A 72 -4.96 -2.70 -8.55
CA LEU A 72 -4.24 -1.43 -8.59
C LEU A 72 -4.74 -0.56 -9.75
N LEU A 73 -4.81 -1.13 -10.97
CA LEU A 73 -5.31 -0.43 -12.15
C LEU A 73 -6.78 0.00 -12.00
N GLN A 74 -7.62 -0.85 -11.41
CA GLN A 74 -9.02 -0.53 -11.11
C GLN A 74 -9.13 0.64 -10.12
N ILE A 75 -8.32 0.65 -9.05
CA ILE A 75 -8.26 1.76 -8.08
C ILE A 75 -7.79 3.05 -8.79
N MET A 76 -6.75 2.97 -9.61
CA MET A 76 -6.26 4.11 -10.39
C MET A 76 -7.36 4.69 -11.27
N TYR A 77 -8.10 3.83 -11.98
CA TYR A 77 -9.20 4.22 -12.84
C TYR A 77 -10.31 4.94 -12.06
N VAL A 78 -10.82 4.35 -10.97
CA VAL A 78 -11.96 4.93 -10.25
C VAL A 78 -11.62 6.15 -9.38
N LEU A 79 -10.33 6.29 -9.03
CA LEU A 79 -9.80 7.51 -8.42
C LEU A 79 -9.46 8.58 -9.47
N ASN A 80 -9.55 8.32 -10.77
CA ASN A 80 -9.05 9.25 -11.81
C ASN A 80 -7.57 9.61 -11.58
N MET A 81 -6.74 8.60 -11.31
CA MET A 81 -5.29 8.77 -11.30
C MET A 81 -4.78 8.90 -12.74
N ARG A 82 -4.04 9.98 -13.01
CA ARG A 82 -3.55 10.25 -14.37
C ARG A 82 -2.27 9.49 -14.70
N ARG A 83 -1.38 9.35 -13.72
CA ARG A 83 -0.05 8.74 -13.85
C ARG A 83 0.55 8.46 -12.47
N ILE A 84 1.55 7.60 -12.45
CA ILE A 84 2.46 7.40 -11.32
C ILE A 84 3.83 7.85 -11.81
N GLU A 85 4.41 8.87 -11.18
CA GLU A 85 5.72 9.39 -11.56
C GLU A 85 6.81 8.58 -10.88
N ARG A 86 7.92 8.35 -11.59
CA ARG A 86 9.11 7.71 -11.00
C ARG A 86 9.69 8.55 -9.87
N ASP A 87 9.70 9.87 -10.03
CA ASP A 87 10.32 10.76 -9.05
C ASP A 87 9.57 10.75 -7.71
N ASP A 88 8.22 10.73 -7.74
CA ASP A 88 7.40 10.54 -6.54
C ASP A 88 7.76 9.25 -5.78
N ILE A 89 8.09 8.18 -6.52
CA ILE A 89 8.53 6.90 -5.93
C ILE A 89 9.90 7.06 -5.27
N VAL A 90 10.85 7.69 -5.96
CA VAL A 90 12.21 7.93 -5.43
C VAL A 90 12.16 8.80 -4.18
N ASP A 91 11.30 9.82 -4.16
CA ASP A 91 11.09 10.68 -2.99
C ASP A 91 10.50 9.88 -1.82
N MET A 92 9.52 9.02 -2.07
CA MET A 92 8.95 8.14 -1.03
C MET A 92 9.99 7.20 -0.41
N PHE A 93 10.92 6.67 -1.21
CA PHE A 93 12.03 5.86 -0.69
C PHE A 93 13.03 6.70 0.10
N SER A 94 13.35 7.91 -0.37
CA SER A 94 14.22 8.85 0.32
C SER A 94 13.66 9.22 1.70
N ASP A 95 12.34 9.49 1.80
CA ASP A 95 11.61 9.72 3.05
C ASP A 95 11.62 8.51 4.00
N MET A 96 11.86 7.31 3.48
CA MET A 96 11.98 6.06 4.24
C MET A 96 13.42 5.76 4.65
N GLY A 97 14.38 6.63 4.30
CA GLY A 97 15.81 6.39 4.52
C GLY A 97 16.38 5.26 3.65
N GLN A 98 15.72 4.97 2.51
CA GLN A 98 16.14 3.97 1.55
C GLN A 98 16.56 4.68 0.25
N ASP A 99 17.78 4.44 -0.21
CA ASP A 99 18.29 5.04 -1.44
C ASP A 99 18.11 4.08 -2.63
N LEU A 100 17.39 4.53 -3.66
CA LEU A 100 17.21 3.82 -4.93
C LEU A 100 18.01 4.43 -6.09
N SER A 101 18.81 5.47 -5.85
CA SER A 101 19.47 6.27 -6.90
C SER A 101 20.71 5.62 -7.56
N GLN A 102 20.82 4.28 -7.51
CA GLN A 102 21.90 3.55 -8.18
C GLN A 102 21.70 3.46 -9.70
#